data_AF-A0A930AQ45-F1
#
_entry.id   AF-A0A930AQ45-F1
#
_cell.length_a   1.000
_cell.length_b   1.000
_cell.length_c   1.000
_cell.angle_alpha   90.00
_cell.angle_beta   90.00
_cell.angle_gamma   90.00
#
_symmetry.space_group_name_H-M   'P 1'
#
loop_
_entity.id
_entity.type
_entity.pdbx_description
1 polymer ?
#
loop_
_entity_poly.entity_id
_entity_poly.type
_entity_poly.pdbx_seq_one_letter_code
_entity_poly.pdbx_strand_id
1 'polypeptide(L)'
;MNPARLVTFAMYFAIAYLVIKMFISSKRNGKNKMIIDAVRLINEKDMFFNRVDQLISTVNDPEFANKGRVLKLWGCAYHQDFSEFDSTLQELDIDSLIEDKKGVKSIDTNEDSFFYLYLAIPNVLHHVGRDDLRTTMHAKLQPYEEILGNQLSKALSDQLDKYYDSVDDRGQAFFEKLLEGDYEGYIYSRTMIGIYKNLANATLYKIYQDQAKFEKLEEMKPMLEQFAQTGVGKRWIQSLDITLDDTTEEPVEKEVVENKKSNSEENLSETMVLEKLTDSDIEKLDQKPSENLSETMVLEKLTDADLEEKDKK
;
A
#
# COMPACT_ATOMS: atom_id res chain seq x y z
N MET A 1 37.51 27.54 -25.70
CA MET A 1 36.07 27.85 -25.47
C MET A 1 35.99 28.68 -24.19
N ASN A 2 35.29 29.82 -24.20
CA ASN A 2 35.31 30.74 -23.05
C ASN A 2 34.53 30.10 -21.87
N PRO A 3 35.14 29.88 -20.68
CA PRO A 3 34.50 29.21 -19.54
C PRO A 3 33.16 29.84 -19.14
N ALA A 4 33.01 31.16 -19.31
CA ALA A 4 31.76 31.87 -19.08
C ALA A 4 30.61 31.35 -19.97
N ARG A 5 30.87 31.03 -21.24
CA ARG A 5 29.85 30.49 -22.15
C ARG A 5 29.44 29.06 -21.78
N LEU A 6 30.38 28.26 -21.26
CA LEU A 6 30.14 26.88 -20.84
C LEU A 6 29.22 26.82 -19.60
N VAL A 7 29.45 27.72 -18.64
CA VAL A 7 28.60 27.88 -17.44
C VAL A 7 27.20 28.37 -17.84
N THR A 8 27.09 29.31 -18.77
CA THR A 8 25.80 29.78 -19.29
C THR A 8 25.01 28.67 -19.98
N PHE A 9 25.65 27.84 -20.81
CA PHE A 9 24.99 26.69 -21.44
C PHE A 9 24.52 25.66 -20.39
N ALA A 10 25.36 25.31 -19.42
CA ALA A 10 25.00 24.39 -18.34
C ALA A 10 23.79 24.90 -17.52
N MET A 11 23.71 26.21 -17.29
CA MET A 11 22.60 26.84 -16.57
C MET A 11 21.28 26.77 -17.37
N TYR A 12 21.32 26.99 -18.68
CA TYR A 12 20.13 26.81 -19.52
C TYR A 12 19.65 25.36 -19.59
N PHE A 13 20.56 24.39 -19.62
CA PHE A 13 20.21 22.97 -19.52
C PHE A 13 19.57 22.63 -18.17
N ALA A 14 20.10 23.15 -17.06
CA ALA A 14 19.53 22.96 -15.73
C ALA A 14 18.12 23.58 -15.62
N ILE A 15 17.92 24.79 -16.13
CA ILE A 15 16.60 25.45 -16.14
C ILE A 15 15.60 24.67 -17.01
N ALA A 16 16.01 24.23 -18.20
CA ALA A 16 15.14 23.44 -19.07
C ALA A 16 14.76 22.10 -18.42
N TYR A 17 15.72 21.43 -17.77
CA TYR A 17 15.47 20.20 -16.99
C TYR A 17 14.49 20.45 -15.84
N LEU A 18 14.65 21.52 -15.07
CA LEU A 18 13.75 21.88 -13.97
C LEU A 18 12.33 22.22 -14.47
N VAL A 19 12.20 22.93 -15.59
CA VAL A 19 10.89 23.24 -16.20
C VAL A 19 10.20 21.98 -16.69
N ILE A 20 10.94 21.07 -17.34
CA ILE A 20 10.42 19.76 -17.78
C ILE A 20 9.99 18.94 -16.56
N LYS A 21 10.83 18.87 -15.51
CA LYS A 21 10.52 18.17 -14.25
C LYS A 21 9.28 18.75 -13.57
N MET A 22 9.15 20.08 -13.53
CA MET A 22 7.99 20.78 -12.98
C MET A 22 6.71 20.49 -13.78
N PHE A 23 6.81 20.41 -15.11
CA PHE A 23 5.68 20.07 -15.97
C PHE A 23 5.24 18.60 -15.83
N ILE A 24 6.20 17.67 -15.72
CA ILE A 24 5.95 16.25 -15.46
C ILE A 24 5.28 16.08 -14.08
N SER A 25 5.82 16.74 -13.04
CA SER A 25 5.26 16.75 -11.69
C SER A 25 3.84 17.34 -11.68
N SER A 26 3.60 18.47 -12.37
CA SER A 26 2.26 19.06 -12.47
C SER A 26 1.24 18.13 -13.14
N LYS A 27 1.63 17.40 -14.20
CA LYS A 27 0.77 16.40 -14.85
C LYS A 27 0.47 15.20 -13.94
N ARG A 28 1.48 14.67 -13.23
CA ARG A 28 1.31 13.59 -12.25
C ARG A 28 0.37 14.02 -11.12
N ASN A 29 0.55 15.22 -10.59
CA ASN A 29 -0.31 15.79 -9.54
C ASN A 29 -1.76 15.94 -10.00
N GLY A 30 -1.99 16.36 -11.25
CA GLY A 30 -3.33 16.43 -11.83
C GLY A 30 -4.04 15.07 -11.88
N LYS A 31 -3.32 14.02 -12.25
CA LYS A 31 -3.87 12.65 -12.29
C LYS A 31 -4.06 12.07 -10.88
N ASN A 32 -3.12 12.30 -9.97
CA ASN A 32 -3.24 11.93 -8.55
C ASN A 32 -4.48 12.57 -7.91
N LYS A 33 -4.78 13.83 -8.24
CA LYS A 33 -6.01 14.49 -7.80
C LYS A 33 -7.26 13.75 -8.29
N MET A 34 -7.27 13.24 -9.53
CA MET A 34 -8.41 12.46 -10.02
C MET A 34 -8.62 11.16 -9.25
N ILE A 35 -7.53 10.48 -8.87
CA ILE A 35 -7.56 9.28 -7.99
C ILE A 35 -8.16 9.63 -6.63
N ILE A 36 -7.65 10.70 -5.99
CA ILE A 36 -8.14 11.18 -4.70
C ILE A 36 -9.63 11.57 -4.77
N ASP A 37 -10.03 12.30 -5.81
CA ASP A 37 -11.42 12.69 -6.03
C ASP A 37 -12.33 11.46 -6.18
N ALA A 38 -11.86 10.38 -6.81
CA ALA A 38 -12.60 9.12 -6.91
C ALA A 38 -12.76 8.47 -5.53
N VAL A 39 -11.69 8.36 -4.75
CA VAL A 39 -11.72 7.74 -3.41
C VAL A 39 -12.65 8.48 -2.46
N ARG A 40 -12.71 9.82 -2.53
CA ARG A 40 -13.68 10.61 -1.75
C ARG A 40 -15.14 10.29 -2.05
N LEU A 41 -15.42 9.63 -3.17
CA LEU A 41 -16.76 9.23 -3.57
C LEU A 41 -17.06 7.76 -3.25
N ILE A 42 -16.17 7.01 -2.57
CA ILE A 42 -16.36 5.57 -2.33
C ILE A 42 -17.69 5.23 -1.67
N ASN A 43 -18.24 6.12 -0.84
CA ASN A 43 -19.54 5.88 -0.19
C ASN A 43 -20.74 6.08 -1.13
N GLU A 44 -20.53 6.67 -2.31
CA GLU A 44 -21.53 7.02 -3.30
C GLU A 44 -21.36 6.15 -4.56
N LYS A 45 -21.79 4.88 -4.46
CA LYS A 45 -21.55 3.81 -5.46
C LYS A 45 -21.55 4.28 -6.92
N ASP A 46 -22.66 4.85 -7.40
CA ASP A 46 -22.78 5.25 -8.79
C ASP A 46 -21.81 6.39 -9.16
N MET A 47 -21.59 7.34 -8.26
CA MET A 47 -20.65 8.45 -8.49
C MET A 47 -19.21 7.96 -8.47
N PHE A 48 -18.88 7.03 -7.58
CA PHE A 48 -17.58 6.36 -7.53
C PHE A 48 -17.25 5.66 -8.86
N PHE A 49 -18.10 4.71 -9.29
CA PHE A 49 -17.82 3.93 -10.50
C PHE A 49 -17.77 4.82 -11.74
N ASN A 50 -18.68 5.78 -11.88
CA ASN A 50 -18.62 6.76 -12.97
C ASN A 50 -17.30 7.55 -12.98
N ARG A 51 -16.80 7.95 -11.80
CA ARG A 51 -15.55 8.70 -11.69
C ARG A 51 -14.33 7.84 -12.02
N VAL A 52 -14.31 6.60 -11.58
CA VAL A 52 -13.24 5.64 -11.88
C VAL A 52 -13.23 5.26 -13.36
N ASP A 53 -14.39 5.04 -13.97
CA ASP A 53 -14.48 4.74 -15.41
C ASP A 53 -14.03 5.94 -16.27
N GLN A 54 -14.35 7.16 -15.83
CA GLN A 54 -13.79 8.37 -16.45
C GLN A 54 -12.26 8.42 -16.33
N LEU A 55 -11.69 8.09 -15.17
CA LEU A 55 -10.24 8.04 -14.99
C LEU A 55 -9.61 7.02 -15.96
N ILE A 56 -10.15 5.81 -16.04
CA ILE A 56 -9.64 4.72 -16.88
C ILE A 56 -9.73 5.10 -18.37
N SER A 57 -10.83 5.71 -18.81
CA SER A 57 -11.08 6.01 -20.23
C SER A 57 -10.40 7.28 -20.74
N THR A 58 -10.12 8.26 -19.86
CA THR A 58 -9.57 9.56 -20.29
C THR A 58 -8.06 9.70 -20.13
N VAL A 59 -7.44 8.86 -19.29
CA VAL A 59 -6.00 8.95 -19.03
C VAL A 59 -5.22 8.02 -19.97
N ASN A 60 -4.48 8.62 -20.91
CA ASN A 60 -3.58 7.92 -21.84
C ASN A 60 -2.29 7.36 -21.19
N ASP A 61 -2.24 7.29 -19.86
CA ASP A 61 -1.09 6.81 -19.10
C ASP A 61 -1.40 5.43 -18.50
N PRO A 62 -0.72 4.36 -18.95
CA PRO A 62 -0.98 3.00 -18.49
C PRO A 62 -0.90 2.83 -16.97
N GLU A 63 0.04 3.49 -16.30
CA GLU A 63 0.18 3.44 -14.83
C GLU A 63 -1.13 3.89 -14.17
N PHE A 64 -1.61 5.08 -14.54
CA PHE A 64 -2.79 5.69 -13.93
C PHE A 64 -4.09 5.01 -14.33
N ALA A 65 -4.19 4.51 -15.57
CA ALA A 65 -5.35 3.71 -15.97
C ALA A 65 -5.44 2.44 -15.12
N ASN A 66 -4.31 1.78 -14.83
CA ASN A 66 -4.29 0.59 -13.99
C ASN A 66 -4.48 0.91 -12.49
N LYS A 67 -4.02 2.06 -11.98
CA LYS A 67 -4.47 2.56 -10.66
C LYS A 67 -5.99 2.72 -10.59
N GLY A 68 -6.61 3.23 -11.65
CA GLY A 68 -8.06 3.29 -11.79
C GLY A 68 -8.72 1.90 -11.72
N ARG A 69 -8.16 0.90 -12.42
CA ARG A 69 -8.65 -0.49 -12.36
C ARG A 69 -8.52 -1.09 -10.96
N VAL A 70 -7.42 -0.82 -10.24
CA VAL A 70 -7.25 -1.24 -8.84
C VAL A 70 -8.34 -0.62 -7.96
N LEU A 71 -8.62 0.68 -8.11
CA LEU A 71 -9.73 1.34 -7.40
C LEU A 71 -11.08 0.73 -7.77
N LYS A 72 -11.30 0.38 -9.05
CA LYS A 72 -12.53 -0.28 -9.49
C LYS A 72 -12.74 -1.64 -8.82
N LEU A 73 -11.68 -2.46 -8.73
CA LEU A 73 -11.70 -3.73 -7.99
C LEU A 73 -12.00 -3.51 -6.49
N TRP A 74 -11.39 -2.49 -5.89
CA TRP A 74 -11.68 -2.11 -4.52
C TRP A 74 -13.14 -1.68 -4.34
N GLY A 75 -13.70 -0.87 -5.23
CA GLY A 75 -15.12 -0.49 -5.20
C GLY A 75 -16.06 -1.69 -5.36
N CYS A 76 -15.71 -2.65 -6.22
CA CYS A 76 -16.46 -3.90 -6.36
C CYS A 76 -16.52 -4.66 -5.02
N ALA A 77 -15.38 -4.82 -4.35
CA ALA A 77 -15.31 -5.46 -3.04
C ALA A 77 -16.04 -4.65 -1.94
N TYR A 78 -15.84 -3.33 -1.92
CA TYR A 78 -16.43 -2.40 -0.94
C TYR A 78 -17.96 -2.42 -1.00
N HIS A 79 -18.53 -2.32 -2.20
CA HIS A 79 -19.97 -2.33 -2.41
C HIS A 79 -20.58 -3.73 -2.54
N GLN A 80 -19.75 -4.78 -2.46
CA GLN A 80 -20.14 -6.17 -2.70
C GLN A 80 -20.86 -6.35 -4.04
N ASP A 81 -20.44 -5.57 -5.06
CA ASP A 81 -20.91 -5.70 -6.43
C ASP A 81 -19.77 -6.24 -7.30
N PHE A 82 -19.85 -7.53 -7.60
CA PHE A 82 -18.80 -8.25 -8.29
C PHE A 82 -19.06 -8.44 -9.79
N SER A 83 -20.08 -7.76 -10.33
CA SER A 83 -20.50 -7.92 -11.73
C SER A 83 -19.39 -7.63 -12.74
N GLU A 84 -18.50 -6.69 -12.43
CA GLU A 84 -17.38 -6.28 -13.29
C GLU A 84 -16.01 -6.68 -12.72
N PHE A 85 -15.97 -7.49 -11.66
CA PHE A 85 -14.73 -7.82 -10.95
C PHE A 85 -13.74 -8.58 -11.85
N ASP A 86 -14.18 -9.69 -12.44
CA ASP A 86 -13.32 -10.55 -13.25
C ASP A 86 -12.83 -9.86 -14.52
N SER A 87 -13.72 -9.12 -15.21
CA SER A 87 -13.33 -8.35 -16.40
C SER A 87 -12.30 -7.28 -16.04
N THR A 88 -12.50 -6.57 -14.93
CA THR A 88 -11.55 -5.55 -14.46
C THR A 88 -10.20 -6.18 -14.09
N LEU A 89 -10.20 -7.34 -13.44
CA LEU A 89 -8.97 -8.05 -13.05
C LEU A 89 -8.22 -8.60 -14.28
N GLN A 90 -8.94 -9.05 -15.31
CA GLN A 90 -8.34 -9.49 -16.57
C GLN A 90 -7.66 -8.33 -17.30
N GLU A 91 -8.33 -7.18 -17.38
CA GLU A 91 -7.79 -5.98 -18.03
C GLU A 91 -6.66 -5.28 -17.25
N LEU A 92 -6.58 -5.51 -15.94
CA LEU A 92 -5.51 -4.96 -15.10
C LEU A 92 -4.15 -5.46 -15.57
N ASP A 93 -3.30 -4.53 -15.99
CA ASP A 93 -1.92 -4.79 -16.36
C ASP A 93 -0.98 -4.42 -15.21
N ILE A 94 -0.48 -5.45 -14.51
CA ILE A 94 0.37 -5.31 -13.32
C ILE A 94 1.75 -4.77 -13.69
N ASP A 95 2.29 -5.11 -14.86
CA ASP A 95 3.61 -4.64 -15.30
C ASP A 95 3.68 -3.12 -15.39
N SER A 96 2.56 -2.48 -15.76
CA SER A 96 2.46 -1.00 -15.79
C SER A 96 2.55 -0.32 -14.42
N LEU A 97 2.37 -1.08 -13.33
CA LEU A 97 2.48 -0.60 -11.95
C LEU A 97 3.85 -0.91 -11.34
N ILE A 98 4.72 -1.64 -12.04
CA ILE A 98 6.07 -1.99 -11.58
C ILE A 98 7.08 -1.13 -12.34
N GLU A 99 7.82 -0.29 -11.61
CA GLU A 99 8.89 0.51 -12.18
C GLU A 99 10.16 -0.33 -12.37
N ASP A 100 10.88 -0.09 -13.48
CA ASP A 100 12.23 -0.60 -13.68
C ASP A 100 13.24 0.53 -13.47
N LYS A 101 13.93 0.48 -12.32
CA LYS A 101 15.01 1.41 -11.98
C LYS A 101 16.35 0.70 -12.13
N LYS A 102 16.94 0.83 -13.33
CA LYS A 102 18.29 0.29 -13.66
C LYS A 102 18.39 -1.22 -13.47
N GLY A 103 17.36 -1.98 -13.86
CA GLY A 103 17.30 -3.43 -13.73
C GLY A 103 16.79 -3.92 -12.38
N VAL A 104 16.48 -3.00 -11.45
CA VAL A 104 15.79 -3.31 -10.20
C VAL A 104 14.32 -2.96 -10.38
N LYS A 105 13.46 -3.98 -10.31
CA LYS A 105 12.01 -3.81 -10.30
C LYS A 105 11.58 -3.33 -8.91
N SER A 106 10.73 -2.30 -8.87
CA SER A 106 10.27 -1.66 -7.64
C SER A 106 8.84 -1.18 -7.79
N ILE A 107 8.12 -1.16 -6.67
CA ILE A 107 6.75 -0.66 -6.58
C ILE A 107 6.66 0.63 -5.76
N ASP A 108 7.78 1.30 -5.45
CA ASP A 108 7.84 2.39 -4.46
C ASP A 108 6.81 3.51 -4.71
N THR A 109 6.56 3.86 -5.98
CA THR A 109 5.63 4.92 -6.40
C THR A 109 4.18 4.47 -6.53
N ASN A 110 3.96 3.15 -6.46
CA ASN A 110 2.69 2.45 -6.67
C ASN A 110 2.36 1.50 -5.52
N GLU A 111 3.04 1.63 -4.38
CA GLU A 111 2.84 0.75 -3.22
C GLU A 111 1.42 0.88 -2.67
N ASP A 112 0.74 2.01 -2.87
CA ASP A 112 -0.70 2.17 -2.65
C ASP A 112 -1.54 1.13 -3.40
N SER A 113 -1.23 0.94 -4.68
CA SER A 113 -1.95 0.02 -5.55
C SER A 113 -1.72 -1.43 -5.08
N PHE A 114 -0.49 -1.75 -4.69
CA PHE A 114 -0.15 -3.06 -4.15
C PHE A 114 -0.71 -3.28 -2.73
N PHE A 115 -0.88 -2.23 -1.93
CA PHE A 115 -1.63 -2.32 -0.68
C PHE A 115 -3.08 -2.76 -0.93
N TYR A 116 -3.76 -2.21 -1.94
CA TYR A 116 -5.10 -2.67 -2.29
C TYR A 116 -5.10 -4.10 -2.82
N LEU A 117 -4.18 -4.43 -3.73
CA LEU A 117 -4.11 -5.73 -4.39
C LEU A 117 -3.74 -6.89 -3.44
N TYR A 118 -2.79 -6.67 -2.53
CA TYR A 118 -2.32 -7.70 -1.59
C TYR A 118 -3.07 -7.71 -0.26
N LEU A 119 -3.55 -6.57 0.22
CA LEU A 119 -4.01 -6.45 1.61
C LEU A 119 -5.48 -6.08 1.69
N ALA A 120 -5.87 -4.90 1.20
CA ALA A 120 -7.21 -4.36 1.45
C ALA A 120 -8.32 -5.18 0.78
N ILE A 121 -8.17 -5.50 -0.52
CA ILE A 121 -9.20 -6.23 -1.26
C ILE A 121 -9.28 -7.68 -0.78
N PRO A 122 -8.17 -8.45 -0.67
CA PRO A 122 -8.21 -9.82 -0.16
C PRO A 122 -8.88 -9.94 1.21
N ASN A 123 -8.60 -9.00 2.11
CA ASN A 123 -9.21 -8.96 3.44
C ASN A 123 -10.74 -8.79 3.39
N VAL A 124 -11.23 -7.87 2.55
CA VAL A 124 -12.68 -7.69 2.36
C VAL A 124 -13.30 -8.94 1.73
N LEU A 125 -12.67 -9.50 0.69
CA LEU A 125 -13.17 -10.70 0.01
C LEU A 125 -13.31 -11.89 0.96
N HIS A 126 -12.31 -12.12 1.81
CA HIS A 126 -12.37 -13.17 2.83
C HIS A 126 -13.53 -12.94 3.81
N HIS A 127 -13.66 -11.73 4.35
CA HIS A 127 -14.73 -11.39 5.28
C HIS A 127 -16.13 -11.63 4.70
N VAL A 128 -16.35 -11.30 3.42
CA VAL A 128 -17.65 -11.51 2.76
C VAL A 128 -17.81 -12.92 2.16
N GLY A 129 -16.89 -13.84 2.43
CA GLY A 129 -16.96 -15.23 1.98
C GLY A 129 -16.73 -15.44 0.47
N ARG A 130 -16.02 -14.53 -0.19
CA ARG A 130 -15.64 -14.59 -1.61
C ARG A 130 -14.19 -15.01 -1.80
N ASP A 131 -13.79 -16.08 -1.11
CA ASP A 131 -12.45 -16.65 -1.24
C ASP A 131 -12.14 -17.12 -2.69
N ASP A 132 -13.17 -17.42 -3.49
CA ASP A 132 -13.04 -17.69 -4.93
C ASP A 132 -12.39 -16.52 -5.69
N LEU A 133 -12.83 -15.29 -5.41
CA LEU A 133 -12.25 -14.08 -5.99
C LEU A 133 -10.88 -13.80 -5.41
N ARG A 134 -10.68 -14.06 -4.11
CA ARG A 134 -9.37 -13.91 -3.46
C ARG A 134 -8.33 -14.82 -4.11
N THR A 135 -8.66 -16.08 -4.36
CA THR A 135 -7.81 -17.02 -5.09
C THR A 135 -7.53 -16.54 -6.52
N THR A 136 -8.52 -15.97 -7.20
CA THR A 136 -8.34 -15.42 -8.55
C THR A 136 -7.39 -14.22 -8.55
N MET A 137 -7.47 -13.33 -7.55
CA MET A 137 -6.51 -12.25 -7.36
C MET A 137 -5.09 -12.77 -7.10
N HIS A 138 -4.96 -13.77 -6.23
CA HIS A 138 -3.67 -14.39 -5.94
C HIS A 138 -3.05 -14.98 -7.23
N ALA A 139 -3.83 -15.68 -8.05
CA ALA A 139 -3.39 -16.20 -9.33
C ALA A 139 -2.93 -15.09 -10.32
N LYS A 140 -3.58 -13.92 -10.30
CA LYS A 140 -3.16 -12.76 -11.11
C LYS A 140 -1.78 -12.22 -10.71
N LEU A 141 -1.44 -12.30 -9.42
CA LEU A 141 -0.21 -11.77 -8.85
C LEU A 141 0.92 -12.81 -8.77
N GLN A 142 0.59 -14.11 -8.87
CA GLN A 142 1.53 -15.23 -8.81
C GLN A 142 2.75 -15.07 -9.76
N PRO A 143 2.62 -14.59 -11.01
CA PRO A 143 3.78 -14.43 -11.90
C PRO A 143 4.82 -13.41 -11.39
N TYR A 144 4.45 -12.58 -10.43
CA TYR A 144 5.28 -11.49 -9.92
C TYR A 144 5.93 -11.81 -8.56
N GLU A 145 5.72 -13.01 -8.00
CA GLU A 145 6.22 -13.37 -6.66
C GLU A 145 7.74 -13.29 -6.54
N GLU A 146 8.47 -13.73 -7.56
CA GLU A 146 9.94 -13.65 -7.54
C GLU A 146 10.43 -12.20 -7.51
N ILE A 147 9.72 -11.32 -8.21
CA ILE A 147 10.10 -9.91 -8.38
C ILE A 147 9.67 -9.07 -7.17
N LEU A 148 8.52 -9.40 -6.59
CA LEU A 148 7.90 -8.63 -5.50
C LEU A 148 8.06 -9.29 -4.12
N GLY A 149 8.68 -10.48 -4.04
CA GLY A 149 8.82 -11.24 -2.80
C GLY A 149 9.63 -10.54 -1.71
N ASN A 150 10.45 -9.55 -2.08
CA ASN A 150 11.19 -8.71 -1.13
C ASN A 150 10.41 -7.46 -0.67
N GLN A 151 9.17 -7.27 -1.12
CA GLN A 151 8.32 -6.16 -0.70
C GLN A 151 7.56 -6.53 0.57
N LEU A 152 7.53 -5.61 1.54
CA LEU A 152 6.86 -5.86 2.81
C LEU A 152 5.35 -6.09 2.65
N SER A 153 4.71 -5.44 1.66
CA SER A 153 3.29 -5.63 1.35
C SER A 153 2.99 -7.07 0.92
N LYS A 154 3.87 -7.70 0.12
CA LYS A 154 3.75 -9.12 -0.26
C LYS A 154 4.03 -10.03 0.92
N ALA A 155 5.11 -9.81 1.67
CA ALA A 155 5.42 -10.62 2.84
C ALA A 155 4.28 -10.60 3.88
N LEU A 156 3.67 -9.43 4.08
CA LEU A 156 2.50 -9.26 4.94
C LEU A 156 1.27 -9.99 4.38
N SER A 157 1.04 -9.92 3.06
CA SER A 157 -0.01 -10.69 2.35
C SER A 157 0.11 -12.18 2.65
N ASP A 158 1.32 -12.73 2.56
CA ASP A 158 1.55 -14.16 2.76
C ASP A 158 1.24 -14.60 4.18
N GLN A 159 1.48 -13.74 5.17
CA GLN A 159 1.10 -14.03 6.56
C GLN A 159 -0.40 -13.87 6.80
N LEU A 160 -1.05 -12.91 6.13
CA LEU A 160 -2.50 -12.76 6.19
C LEU A 160 -3.21 -13.94 5.54
N ASP A 161 -2.72 -14.46 4.41
CA ASP A 161 -3.25 -15.67 3.79
C ASP A 161 -3.17 -16.86 4.77
N LYS A 162 -2.07 -17.01 5.51
CA LYS A 162 -1.98 -18.04 6.57
C LYS A 162 -3.00 -17.82 7.69
N TYR A 163 -3.23 -16.57 8.07
CA TYR A 163 -4.25 -16.22 9.06
C TYR A 163 -5.65 -16.62 8.58
N TYR A 164 -6.00 -16.26 7.34
CA TYR A 164 -7.32 -16.55 6.76
C TYR A 164 -7.54 -18.05 6.56
N ASP A 165 -6.52 -18.76 6.08
CA ASP A 165 -6.59 -20.20 5.82
C ASP A 165 -6.41 -21.04 7.10
N SER A 166 -6.15 -20.38 8.24
CA SER A 166 -5.93 -21.02 9.54
C SER A 166 -4.81 -22.07 9.52
N VAL A 167 -3.71 -21.77 8.83
CA VAL A 167 -2.53 -22.63 8.71
C VAL A 167 -1.32 -22.07 9.48
N ASP A 168 -0.30 -22.91 9.68
CA ASP A 168 0.92 -22.59 10.43
C ASP A 168 0.62 -21.96 11.82
N ASP A 169 1.32 -20.89 12.20
CA ASP A 169 1.07 -20.07 13.37
C ASP A 169 0.12 -18.90 13.08
N ARG A 170 -0.62 -18.94 11.96
CA ARG A 170 -1.46 -17.84 11.46
C ARG A 170 -0.70 -16.53 11.27
N GLY A 171 0.62 -16.59 11.03
CA GLY A 171 1.48 -15.42 10.85
C GLY A 171 1.87 -14.70 12.14
N GLN A 172 1.51 -15.24 13.31
CA GLN A 172 1.68 -14.58 14.60
C GLN A 172 3.12 -14.09 14.84
N ALA A 173 4.13 -14.94 14.63
CA ALA A 173 5.53 -14.58 14.89
C ALA A 173 6.02 -13.43 13.99
N PHE A 174 5.53 -13.36 12.76
CA PHE A 174 5.86 -12.27 11.84
C PHE A 174 5.22 -10.96 12.29
N PHE A 175 3.94 -10.98 12.70
CA PHE A 175 3.26 -9.77 13.19
C PHE A 175 3.94 -9.23 14.46
N GLU A 176 4.34 -10.10 15.38
CA GLU A 176 5.11 -9.71 16.58
C GLU A 176 6.41 -8.97 16.21
N LYS A 177 7.24 -9.56 15.33
CA LYS A 177 8.48 -8.94 14.84
C LYS A 177 8.25 -7.59 14.15
N LEU A 178 7.23 -7.52 13.28
CA LEU A 178 6.87 -6.29 12.58
C LEU A 178 6.48 -5.17 13.56
N LEU A 179 5.81 -5.50 14.67
CA LEU A 179 5.48 -4.53 15.72
C LEU A 179 6.70 -4.07 16.52
N GLU A 180 7.65 -4.97 16.77
CA GLU A 180 8.95 -4.68 17.40
C GLU A 180 9.88 -3.83 16.51
N GLY A 181 9.56 -3.73 15.22
CA GLY A 181 10.34 -2.96 14.24
C GLY A 181 11.43 -3.78 13.55
N ASP A 182 11.39 -5.11 13.67
CA ASP A 182 12.18 -6.00 12.85
C ASP A 182 11.44 -6.25 11.53
N TYR A 183 11.96 -5.64 10.47
CA TYR A 183 11.38 -5.71 9.12
C TYR A 183 12.12 -6.68 8.21
N GLU A 184 13.04 -7.51 8.74
CA GLU A 184 13.76 -8.58 8.02
C GLU A 184 14.42 -8.15 6.68
N GLY A 185 14.69 -6.86 6.49
CA GLY A 185 15.28 -6.30 5.26
C GLY A 185 14.31 -6.10 4.10
N TYR A 186 12.99 -6.24 4.31
CA TYR A 186 11.98 -5.98 3.27
C TYR A 186 11.98 -4.51 2.81
N ILE A 187 11.62 -4.31 1.55
CA ILE A 187 11.46 -2.99 0.92
C ILE A 187 10.04 -2.48 1.21
N TYR A 188 9.94 -1.21 1.62
CA TYR A 188 8.68 -0.53 1.88
C TYR A 188 8.86 0.99 1.89
N SER A 189 7.80 1.74 1.61
CA SER A 189 7.76 3.17 1.84
C SER A 189 7.59 3.49 3.32
N ARG A 190 8.37 4.47 3.80
CA ARG A 190 8.25 5.00 5.17
C ARG A 190 6.87 5.55 5.48
N THR A 191 6.07 5.93 4.48
CA THR A 191 4.69 6.40 4.68
C THR A 191 3.73 5.24 4.93
N MET A 192 4.05 4.03 4.45
CA MET A 192 3.22 2.84 4.56
C MET A 192 3.50 2.00 5.81
N ILE A 193 4.69 2.13 6.41
CA ILE A 193 5.02 1.30 7.58
C ILE A 193 4.03 1.44 8.73
N GLY A 194 3.51 2.66 8.96
CA GLY A 194 2.50 2.90 9.99
C GLY A 194 1.21 2.11 9.74
N ILE A 195 0.75 2.03 8.48
CA ILE A 195 -0.45 1.26 8.15
C ILE A 195 -0.17 -0.24 8.30
N TYR A 196 0.98 -0.75 7.84
CA TYR A 196 1.32 -2.18 7.99
C TYR A 196 1.38 -2.63 9.45
N LYS A 197 1.96 -1.80 10.33
CA LYS A 197 1.97 -2.08 11.76
C LYS A 197 0.56 -2.07 12.35
N ASN A 198 -0.33 -1.17 11.90
CA ASN A 198 -1.73 -1.17 12.33
C ASN A 198 -2.47 -2.45 11.89
N LEU A 199 -2.25 -2.92 10.66
CA LEU A 199 -2.83 -4.18 10.18
C LEU A 199 -2.33 -5.38 11.00
N ALA A 200 -1.02 -5.42 11.25
CA ALA A 200 -0.40 -6.46 12.07
C ALA A 200 -0.94 -6.44 13.50
N ASN A 201 -1.07 -5.26 14.12
CA ASN A 201 -1.65 -5.11 15.45
C ASN A 201 -3.11 -5.61 15.49
N ALA A 202 -3.96 -5.22 14.55
CA ALA A 202 -5.35 -5.67 14.52
C ALA A 202 -5.46 -7.18 14.34
N THR A 203 -4.68 -7.75 13.41
CA THR A 203 -4.71 -9.20 13.14
C THR A 203 -4.17 -10.00 14.32
N LEU A 204 -3.06 -9.55 14.92
CA LEU A 204 -2.47 -10.19 16.10
C LEU A 204 -3.38 -10.06 17.33
N TYR A 205 -4.11 -8.95 17.48
CA TYR A 205 -5.14 -8.81 18.52
C TYR A 205 -6.20 -9.90 18.37
N LYS A 206 -6.67 -10.16 17.13
CA LYS A 206 -7.64 -11.22 16.86
C LYS A 206 -7.08 -12.61 17.16
N ILE A 207 -5.84 -12.88 16.78
CA ILE A 207 -5.17 -14.15 17.13
C ILE A 207 -5.10 -14.35 18.66
N TYR A 208 -4.70 -13.32 19.40
CA TYR A 208 -4.64 -13.37 20.86
C TYR A 208 -6.01 -13.46 21.53
N GLN A 209 -7.04 -12.87 20.92
CA GLN A 209 -8.41 -13.00 21.37
C GLN A 209 -8.86 -14.45 21.27
N ASP A 210 -8.62 -15.10 20.13
CA ASP A 210 -8.93 -16.51 19.92
C ASP A 210 -8.14 -17.43 20.88
N GLN A 211 -6.94 -17.02 21.28
CA GLN A 211 -6.08 -17.73 22.23
C GLN A 211 -6.35 -17.39 23.72
N ALA A 212 -7.29 -16.50 24.02
CA ALA A 212 -7.58 -16.00 25.37
C ALA A 212 -6.36 -15.40 26.12
N LYS A 213 -5.45 -14.71 25.40
CA LYS A 213 -4.28 -14.03 25.96
C LYS A 213 -4.61 -12.59 26.39
N PHE A 214 -5.43 -12.44 27.43
CA PHE A 214 -5.99 -11.14 27.85
C PHE A 214 -4.95 -10.05 28.13
N GLU A 215 -3.82 -10.37 28.76
CA GLU A 215 -2.75 -9.39 29.05
C GLU A 215 -2.21 -8.76 27.75
N LYS A 216 -2.06 -9.57 26.69
CA LYS A 216 -1.61 -9.09 25.39
C LYS A 216 -2.67 -8.24 24.69
N LEU A 217 -3.95 -8.51 24.90
CA LEU A 217 -5.02 -7.68 24.37
C LEU A 217 -4.96 -6.26 24.94
N GLU A 218 -4.79 -6.11 26.26
CA GLU A 218 -4.68 -4.80 26.90
C GLU A 218 -3.48 -3.98 26.37
N GLU A 219 -2.33 -4.62 26.13
CA GLU A 219 -1.15 -3.96 25.55
C GLU A 219 -1.44 -3.38 24.14
N MET A 220 -2.29 -4.05 23.36
CA MET A 220 -2.53 -3.75 21.95
C MET A 220 -3.71 -2.81 21.70
N LYS A 221 -4.62 -2.67 22.67
CA LYS A 221 -5.82 -1.83 22.58
C LYS A 221 -5.55 -0.38 22.16
N PRO A 222 -4.56 0.36 22.71
CA PRO A 222 -4.40 1.77 22.37
C PRO A 222 -4.13 2.01 20.88
N MET A 223 -3.30 1.16 20.26
CA MET A 223 -3.01 1.23 18.83
C MET A 223 -4.22 0.81 17.99
N LEU A 224 -4.98 -0.16 18.46
CA LEU A 224 -6.20 -0.64 17.80
C LEU A 224 -7.32 0.42 17.82
N GLU A 225 -7.55 1.06 18.95
CA GLU A 225 -8.51 2.16 19.13
C GLU A 225 -8.13 3.36 18.25
N GLN A 226 -6.85 3.74 18.21
CA GLN A 226 -6.38 4.78 17.31
C GLN A 226 -6.60 4.41 15.84
N PHE A 227 -6.37 3.15 15.48
CA PHE A 227 -6.59 2.67 14.12
C PHE A 227 -8.07 2.68 13.73
N ALA A 228 -8.97 2.34 14.67
CA ALA A 228 -10.42 2.35 14.48
C ALA A 228 -10.98 3.74 14.13
N GLN A 229 -10.28 4.82 14.50
CA GLN A 229 -10.65 6.19 14.12
C GLN A 229 -10.41 6.51 12.63
N THR A 230 -9.78 5.59 11.88
CA THR A 230 -9.57 5.73 10.43
C THR A 230 -10.57 4.87 9.65
N GLY A 231 -10.97 5.29 8.45
CA GLY A 231 -11.88 4.52 7.60
C GLY A 231 -11.30 3.15 7.23
N VAL A 232 -10.01 3.08 6.90
CA VAL A 232 -9.31 1.82 6.64
C VAL A 232 -9.31 0.92 7.89
N GLY A 233 -9.01 1.47 9.06
CA GLY A 233 -8.95 0.71 10.30
C GLY A 233 -10.29 0.22 10.79
N LYS A 234 -11.34 1.05 10.73
CA LYS A 234 -12.72 0.64 11.05
C LYS A 234 -13.12 -0.59 10.24
N ARG A 235 -12.90 -0.57 8.92
CA ARG A 235 -13.21 -1.72 8.05
C ARG A 235 -12.35 -2.93 8.32
N TRP A 236 -11.05 -2.74 8.55
CA TRP A 236 -10.15 -3.85 8.87
C TRP A 236 -10.52 -4.53 10.19
N ILE A 237 -10.84 -3.76 11.21
CA ILE A 237 -11.28 -4.26 12.52
C ILE A 237 -12.62 -4.98 12.40
N GLN A 238 -13.56 -4.40 11.64
CA GLN A 238 -14.84 -5.05 11.32
C GLN A 238 -14.65 -6.39 10.60
N SER A 239 -13.76 -6.46 9.61
CA SER A 239 -13.51 -7.71 8.88
C SER A 239 -12.90 -8.83 9.74
N LEU A 240 -12.29 -8.46 10.87
CA LEU A 240 -11.72 -9.40 11.84
C LEU A 240 -12.71 -9.78 12.95
N ASP A 241 -13.96 -9.31 12.89
CA ASP A 241 -15.00 -9.49 13.91
C ASP A 241 -14.54 -9.04 15.33
N ILE A 242 -13.71 -8.00 15.39
CA ILE A 242 -13.27 -7.43 16.66
C ILE A 242 -14.29 -6.39 17.12
N THR A 243 -14.82 -6.56 18.34
CA THR A 243 -15.61 -5.54 19.03
C THR A 243 -14.70 -4.80 20.01
N LEU A 244 -14.66 -3.47 19.90
CA LEU A 244 -14.06 -2.60 20.89
C LEU A 244 -15.20 -2.16 21.83
N ASP A 245 -15.16 -2.55 23.10
CA ASP A 245 -16.16 -2.09 24.08
C ASP A 245 -15.99 -0.58 24.25
N ASP A 246 -16.91 0.21 23.69
CA ASP A 246 -16.90 1.66 23.82
C ASP A 246 -17.01 2.05 25.29
N THR A 247 -16.03 2.81 25.77
CA THR A 247 -16.15 3.54 27.03
C THR A 247 -17.22 4.62 26.87
N THR A 248 -18.37 4.40 27.51
CA THR A 248 -19.39 5.41 27.90
C THR A 248 -20.04 6.21 26.76
N GLU A 249 -21.09 5.65 26.16
CA GLU A 249 -22.24 6.46 25.74
C GLU A 249 -22.92 7.04 27.00
N GLU A 250 -22.72 8.32 27.29
CA GLU A 250 -23.70 9.05 28.10
C GLU A 250 -25.03 9.06 27.32
N PRO A 251 -26.17 8.78 27.98
CA PRO A 251 -27.45 8.68 27.29
C PRO A 251 -27.88 10.09 26.86
N VAL A 252 -27.68 10.43 25.59
CA VAL A 252 -28.29 11.63 25.01
C VAL A 252 -29.77 11.35 24.86
N GLU A 253 -30.56 12.02 25.70
CA GLU A 253 -32.01 12.11 25.57
C GLU A 253 -32.40 12.48 24.14
N LYS A 254 -33.44 11.80 23.67
CA LYS A 254 -34.06 11.99 22.35
C LYS A 254 -34.35 13.46 22.06
N GLU A 255 -33.62 14.06 21.14
CA GLU A 255 -34.17 15.13 20.29
C GLU A 255 -33.93 14.81 18.82
N VAL A 256 -35.04 14.80 18.09
CA VAL A 256 -35.15 14.59 16.65
C VAL A 256 -34.59 15.81 15.93
N VAL A 257 -33.42 15.72 15.30
CA VAL A 257 -32.98 16.69 14.28
C VAL A 257 -32.16 16.02 13.16
N GLU A 258 -32.73 16.07 11.96
CA GLU A 258 -32.13 16.06 10.61
C GLU A 258 -30.72 15.48 10.37
N ASN A 259 -30.75 14.42 9.55
CA ASN A 259 -29.71 13.95 8.64
C ASN A 259 -28.83 15.08 8.05
N LYS A 260 -27.59 15.23 8.54
CA LYS A 260 -26.40 15.67 7.78
C LYS A 260 -25.14 15.65 8.65
N LYS A 261 -24.07 15.09 8.05
CA LYS A 261 -22.64 15.02 8.47
C LYS A 261 -22.22 13.83 9.34
N SER A 262 -21.68 12.81 8.67
CA SER A 262 -20.50 12.06 9.14
C SER A 262 -19.57 11.59 7.99
N ASN A 263 -20.02 11.61 6.72
CA ASN A 263 -19.24 11.14 5.56
C ASN A 263 -17.90 11.86 5.27
N SER A 264 -17.63 13.05 5.83
CA SER A 264 -16.43 13.81 5.47
C SER A 264 -15.14 13.30 6.11
N GLU A 265 -15.21 12.66 7.28
CA GLU A 265 -14.01 12.25 8.04
C GLU A 265 -13.46 10.89 7.60
N GLU A 266 -14.32 9.93 7.26
CA GLU A 266 -13.90 8.61 6.77
C GLU A 266 -13.13 8.72 5.44
N ASN A 267 -13.67 9.51 4.50
CA ASN A 267 -13.05 9.81 3.20
C ASN A 267 -11.68 10.50 3.33
N LEU A 268 -11.48 11.34 4.35
CA LEU A 268 -10.20 12.03 4.58
C LEU A 268 -9.08 11.05 4.93
N SER A 269 -9.37 9.98 5.66
CA SER A 269 -8.33 9.02 6.10
C SER A 269 -7.82 8.09 4.98
N GLU A 270 -8.71 7.63 4.08
CA GLU A 270 -8.33 6.89 2.87
C GLU A 270 -7.57 7.78 1.90
N THR A 271 -8.09 9.01 1.75
CA THR A 271 -7.43 10.05 1.00
C THR A 271 -6.06 10.36 1.59
N MET A 272 -5.85 10.30 2.92
CA MET A 272 -4.53 10.50 3.56
C MET A 272 -3.53 9.38 3.27
N VAL A 273 -3.97 8.12 3.08
CA VAL A 273 -3.06 7.05 2.62
C VAL A 273 -2.53 7.39 1.24
N LEU A 274 -3.41 7.86 0.34
CA LEU A 274 -3.05 8.27 -1.02
C LEU A 274 -2.29 9.62 -1.04
N GLU A 275 -2.71 10.63 -0.28
CA GLU A 275 -2.13 11.98 -0.23
C GLU A 275 -0.72 11.99 0.40
N LYS A 276 -0.50 11.22 1.49
CA LYS A 276 0.84 11.09 2.10
C LYS A 276 1.86 10.45 1.15
N LEU A 277 1.41 9.67 0.17
CA LEU A 277 2.25 9.07 -0.86
C LEU A 277 2.50 10.03 -2.04
N THR A 278 1.57 10.93 -2.33
CA THR A 278 1.74 11.94 -3.40
C THR A 278 2.59 13.14 -2.99
N ASP A 279 2.65 13.47 -1.70
CA ASP A 279 3.47 14.57 -1.17
C ASP A 279 4.96 14.19 -0.97
N SER A 280 5.29 12.89 -0.95
CA SER A 280 6.68 12.41 -0.82
C SER A 280 7.60 12.71 -2.01
N ASP A 281 7.07 13.21 -3.14
CA ASP A 281 7.84 13.42 -4.37
C ASP A 281 8.39 14.85 -4.56
N ILE A 282 8.22 15.79 -3.62
CA ILE A 282 8.56 17.21 -3.91
C ILE A 282 9.67 17.85 -3.03
N GLU A 283 9.96 17.40 -1.81
CA GLU A 283 10.92 18.17 -0.96
C GLU A 283 12.15 17.43 -0.39
N LYS A 284 12.32 16.11 -0.59
CA LYS A 284 13.44 15.38 0.06
C LYS A 284 14.43 14.63 -0.83
N LEU A 285 14.36 14.79 -2.15
CA LEU A 285 15.32 14.13 -3.06
C LEU A 285 16.67 14.86 -3.24
N ASP A 286 16.87 16.03 -2.63
CA ASP A 286 18.09 16.82 -2.86
C ASP A 286 19.11 16.89 -1.70
N GLN A 287 18.93 16.16 -0.59
CA GLN A 287 20.00 16.02 0.42
C GLN A 287 20.03 14.66 1.13
N LYS A 288 20.52 13.62 0.42
CA LYS A 288 21.52 12.66 0.91
C LYS A 288 21.83 11.63 -0.19
N PRO A 289 23.10 11.27 -0.43
CA PRO A 289 23.41 10.09 -1.23
C PRO A 289 22.82 8.86 -0.55
N SER A 290 22.48 7.88 -1.37
CA SER A 290 22.11 6.52 -1.01
C SER A 290 23.08 5.87 -0.02
N GLU A 291 22.88 6.07 1.28
CA GLU A 291 23.44 5.24 2.35
C GLU A 291 22.32 4.29 2.82
N ASN A 292 22.02 3.29 2.00
CA ASN A 292 21.50 1.99 2.47
C ASN A 292 21.47 0.91 1.38
N LEU A 293 22.25 1.06 0.31
CA LEU A 293 22.33 0.08 -0.79
C LEU A 293 23.76 -0.41 -1.09
N SER A 294 24.72 -0.25 -0.17
CA SER A 294 26.12 -0.57 -0.47
C SER A 294 27.01 -1.09 0.65
N GLU A 295 26.49 -1.67 1.75
CA GLU A 295 27.36 -2.29 2.76
C GLU A 295 27.11 -3.77 3.09
N THR A 296 26.08 -4.42 2.54
CA THR A 296 25.81 -5.85 2.84
C THR A 296 25.82 -6.80 1.64
N MET A 297 26.21 -6.37 0.44
CA MET A 297 26.28 -7.28 -0.74
C MET A 297 27.57 -7.22 -1.56
N VAL A 298 28.67 -6.66 -1.04
CA VAL A 298 29.97 -6.64 -1.76
C VAL A 298 31.12 -7.29 -0.98
N LEU A 299 30.87 -7.91 0.18
CA LEU A 299 31.94 -8.46 1.03
C LEU A 299 32.01 -9.99 1.19
N GLU A 300 31.32 -10.78 0.36
CA GLU A 300 31.41 -12.26 0.42
C GLU A 300 31.70 -12.96 -0.93
N LYS A 301 32.19 -12.25 -1.96
CA LYS A 301 32.64 -12.89 -3.22
C LYS A 301 34.03 -12.50 -3.73
N LEU A 302 34.88 -11.91 -2.89
CA LEU A 302 36.26 -11.56 -3.28
C LEU A 302 37.37 -12.06 -2.35
N THR A 303 37.07 -13.01 -1.46
CA THR A 303 38.09 -13.78 -0.75
C THR A 303 37.69 -15.24 -0.82
N ASP A 304 38.54 -16.06 -1.45
CA ASP A 304 38.56 -17.55 -1.47
C ASP A 304 38.56 -18.23 -2.86
N ALA A 305 38.92 -17.52 -3.93
CA ALA A 305 39.15 -18.16 -5.24
C ALA A 305 40.49 -17.87 -5.93
N ASP A 306 41.44 -17.16 -5.28
CA ASP A 306 42.72 -16.79 -5.93
C ASP A 306 43.99 -17.03 -5.08
N LEU A 307 43.97 -17.98 -4.12
CA LEU A 307 45.17 -18.28 -3.29
C LEU A 307 45.60 -19.74 -3.19
N GLU A 308 45.14 -20.66 -4.04
CA GLU A 308 45.70 -22.02 -4.10
C GLU A 308 45.87 -22.55 -5.53
N GLU A 309 46.76 -21.95 -6.33
CA GLU A 309 47.46 -22.73 -7.39
C GLU A 309 48.77 -22.09 -7.87
N LYS A 310 49.68 -21.78 -6.94
CA LYS A 310 51.12 -21.67 -7.25
C LYS A 310 51.96 -22.21 -6.11
N ASP A 311 51.89 -23.53 -5.94
CA ASP A 311 53.01 -24.34 -5.45
C ASP A 311 52.70 -25.83 -5.67
N LYS A 312 52.97 -26.31 -6.90
CA LYS A 312 53.50 -27.67 -7.16
C LYS A 312 53.71 -27.89 -8.67
N LYS A 313 55.00 -28.02 -9.00
CA LYS A 313 55.62 -28.53 -10.23
C LYS A 313 55.75 -27.57 -11.41
#